data_AF-A0A3L7XWI6-F1
#
_entry.id   AF-A0A3L7XWI6-F1
#
_cell.length_a   1.000
_cell.length_b   1.000
_cell.length_c   1.000
_cell.angle_alpha   90.00
_cell.angle_beta   90.00
_cell.angle_gamma   90.00
#
_symmetry.space_group_name_H-M   'P 1'
#
loop_
_entity.id
_entity.type
_entity.pdbx_description
1 polymer ?
#
loop_
_entity_poly.entity_id
_entity_poly.type
_entity_poly.pdbx_seq_one_letter_code
_entity_poly.pdbx_strand_id
1 'polypeptide(L)'
;MTLLQVVAFASLAAGARLSGLLERPAVRTWILCLSSSLVLFLLQPVTGVRQLDYWLPLGTLLMCAAVWAITRPAAQPLARADIATATAIAALCIALAFTRYLAPELRFSLGRAPPPETVVLVLALFAGLLVLAQRGKASALPALLAVLAVFALFILLKVDLLTAAASSTLRGLAGQDTTLASGNDIRWLGFSYIAFRLLHALFEFRNGKMPALTLREFVTWVVFFPALVAGPIDRAARFAQDLRSALAPRATDMSAGLGRIASGLAKKFVLADSLALFSLNEINAAQATSAGWLWVLLYAYALRLYLDFSGYTDLAIGLGNLLGVRLPENFNAPYSRPNLTQFWNSWHMSLAQWFRAHFFNPATRALRASPRHLPPALIILITQLLTMTLIGAWHGLSAGFLIWGLWHGTGLFVHNRWAEWMRPRMAALAPTPLTARVLHVSGALLTFHFVALGWVWFAIASPQLSWWVLLRLLARA
;
A
#
# COMPACT_ATOMS: atom_id res chain seq x y z
N MET A 1 9.98 -8.62 1.19
CA MET A 1 9.91 -10.09 1.22
C MET A 1 11.06 -10.64 0.40
N THR A 2 11.84 -11.56 0.95
CA THR A 2 12.93 -12.24 0.24
C THR A 2 12.39 -13.33 -0.68
N LEU A 3 13.20 -13.80 -1.63
CA LEU A 3 12.86 -14.94 -2.47
C LEU A 3 12.47 -16.17 -1.63
N LEU A 4 13.24 -16.46 -0.58
CA LEU A 4 12.96 -17.57 0.33
C LEU A 4 11.59 -17.43 1.02
N GLN A 5 11.25 -16.24 1.51
CA GLN A 5 9.94 -15.99 2.12
C GLN A 5 8.80 -16.20 1.12
N VAL A 6 8.97 -15.73 -0.12
CA VAL A 6 7.97 -15.92 -1.19
C VAL A 6 7.78 -17.41 -1.51
N VAL A 7 8.86 -18.15 -1.68
CA VAL A 7 8.81 -19.61 -1.93
C VAL A 7 8.16 -20.33 -0.75
N ALA A 8 8.53 -20.00 0.49
CA ALA A 8 7.93 -20.61 1.69
C ALA A 8 6.42 -20.36 1.76
N PHE A 9 5.98 -19.12 1.56
CA PHE A 9 4.54 -18.81 1.59
C PHE A 9 3.78 -19.42 0.41
N ALA A 10 4.37 -19.47 -0.78
CA ALA A 10 3.78 -20.12 -1.94
C ALA A 10 3.61 -21.63 -1.71
N SER A 11 4.63 -22.30 -1.18
CA SER A 11 4.59 -23.73 -0.85
C SER A 11 3.56 -24.03 0.23
N LEU A 12 3.49 -23.23 1.30
CA LEU A 12 2.48 -23.39 2.35
C LEU A 12 1.06 -23.16 1.82
N ALA A 13 0.85 -22.12 1.00
CA ALA A 13 -0.45 -21.83 0.41
C ALA A 13 -0.89 -22.96 -0.56
N ALA A 14 0.02 -23.44 -1.41
CA ALA A 14 -0.24 -24.55 -2.31
C ALA A 14 -0.53 -25.85 -1.56
N GLY A 15 0.26 -26.16 -0.52
CA GLY A 15 0.04 -27.33 0.34
C GLY A 15 -1.31 -27.29 1.06
N ALA A 16 -1.69 -26.14 1.62
CA ALA A 16 -3.00 -25.96 2.25
C ALA A 16 -4.16 -26.08 1.25
N ARG A 17 -3.97 -25.63 0.01
CA ARG A 17 -4.95 -25.77 -1.06
C ARG A 17 -5.09 -27.22 -1.53
N LEU A 18 -3.97 -27.94 -1.65
CA LEU A 18 -3.92 -29.34 -2.08
C LEU A 18 -4.51 -30.31 -1.05
N SER A 19 -4.31 -30.05 0.24
CA SER A 19 -4.85 -30.87 1.32
C SER A 19 -6.36 -30.70 1.54
N GLY A 20 -7.02 -29.77 0.83
CA GLY A 20 -8.44 -29.44 1.03
C GLY A 20 -8.70 -28.63 2.30
N LEU A 21 -7.68 -28.25 3.06
CA LEU A 21 -7.80 -27.53 4.33
C LEU A 21 -8.54 -26.18 4.18
N LEU A 22 -8.42 -25.55 3.01
CA LEU A 22 -9.04 -24.26 2.71
C LEU A 22 -10.48 -24.37 2.19
N GLU A 23 -11.02 -25.57 1.92
CA GLU A 23 -12.34 -25.74 1.27
C GLU A 23 -13.51 -25.31 2.14
N ARG A 24 -13.37 -25.42 3.46
CA ARG A 24 -14.38 -24.96 4.41
C ARG A 24 -14.16 -23.47 4.71
N PRO A 25 -15.09 -22.55 4.36
CA PRO A 25 -14.89 -21.11 4.57
C PRO A 25 -14.59 -20.73 6.03
N ALA A 26 -15.21 -21.42 7.00
CA ALA A 26 -14.97 -21.20 8.42
C ALA A 26 -13.53 -21.55 8.86
N VAL A 27 -12.97 -22.63 8.33
CA VAL A 27 -11.58 -23.05 8.61
C VAL A 27 -10.60 -22.15 7.89
N ARG A 28 -10.85 -21.85 6.62
CA ARG A 28 -10.04 -20.93 5.81
C ARG A 28 -9.92 -19.57 6.48
N THR A 29 -11.02 -18.96 6.90
CA THR A 29 -10.97 -17.63 7.56
C THR A 29 -10.15 -17.65 8.85
N TRP A 30 -10.18 -18.73 9.63
CA TRP A 30 -9.30 -18.88 10.80
C TRP A 30 -7.83 -18.95 10.43
N ILE A 31 -7.49 -19.79 9.44
CA ILE A 31 -6.12 -19.95 8.95
C ILE A 31 -5.61 -18.61 8.45
N LEU A 32 -6.37 -17.93 7.57
CA LEU A 32 -5.97 -16.65 7.01
C LEU A 32 -5.80 -15.56 8.08
N CYS A 33 -6.67 -15.53 9.09
CA CYS A 33 -6.56 -14.58 10.19
C CYS A 33 -5.27 -14.82 10.98
N LEU A 34 -5.07 -16.05 11.49
CA LEU A 34 -3.93 -16.37 12.35
C LEU A 34 -2.60 -16.34 11.59
N SER A 35 -2.57 -16.84 10.35
CA SER A 35 -1.37 -16.77 9.52
C SER A 35 -1.02 -15.33 9.17
N SER A 36 -2.02 -14.48 8.86
CA SER A 36 -1.77 -13.06 8.57
C SER A 36 -1.28 -12.29 9.81
N SER A 37 -1.88 -12.55 10.97
CA SER A 37 -1.42 -12.00 12.24
C SER A 37 -0.01 -12.47 12.58
N LEU A 38 0.34 -13.75 12.37
CA LEU A 38 1.67 -14.28 12.60
C LEU A 38 2.71 -13.67 11.64
N VAL A 39 2.41 -13.64 10.35
CA VAL A 39 3.33 -13.13 9.32
C VAL A 39 3.64 -11.64 9.51
N LEU A 40 2.72 -10.88 10.10
CA LEU A 40 2.97 -9.50 10.51
C LEU A 40 4.17 -9.38 11.47
N PHE A 41 4.30 -10.29 12.43
CA PHE A 41 5.46 -10.37 13.33
C PHE A 41 6.70 -10.91 12.61
N LEU A 42 6.56 -11.95 11.78
CA LEU A 42 7.69 -12.59 11.10
C LEU A 42 8.37 -11.68 10.07
N LEU A 43 7.62 -10.79 9.42
CA LEU A 43 8.17 -9.86 8.42
C LEU A 43 8.70 -8.57 9.04
N GLN A 44 8.27 -8.22 10.26
CA GLN A 44 8.65 -6.97 10.90
C GLN A 44 10.18 -6.94 11.11
N PRO A 45 10.91 -5.97 10.53
CA PRO A 45 12.34 -5.88 10.71
C PRO A 45 12.70 -5.53 12.15
N VAL A 46 13.79 -6.11 12.65
CA VAL A 46 14.39 -5.76 13.94
C VAL A 46 14.71 -4.26 13.96
N THR A 47 14.37 -3.59 15.05
CA THR A 47 14.57 -2.14 15.25
C THR A 47 15.70 -1.86 16.24
N GLY A 48 16.31 -0.68 16.19
CA GLY A 48 17.33 -0.28 17.17
C GLY A 48 16.76 0.00 18.57
N VAL A 49 15.47 0.37 18.64
CA VAL A 49 14.74 0.49 19.90
C VAL A 49 14.35 -0.89 20.43
N ARG A 50 14.65 -1.15 21.70
CA ARG A 50 14.40 -2.43 22.38
C ARG A 50 12.93 -2.84 22.26
N GLN A 51 12.69 -4.06 21.77
CA GLN A 51 11.36 -4.69 21.65
C GLN A 51 10.35 -3.98 20.73
N LEU A 52 10.73 -2.88 20.07
CA LEU A 52 9.81 -2.12 19.24
C LEU A 52 9.37 -2.92 18.00
N ASP A 53 10.23 -3.80 17.50
CA ASP A 53 9.94 -4.81 16.49
C ASP A 53 8.85 -5.81 16.89
N TYR A 54 8.55 -5.96 18.18
CA TYR A 54 7.38 -6.71 18.66
C TYR A 54 6.17 -5.78 18.90
N TRP A 55 6.40 -4.59 19.45
CA TRP A 55 5.32 -3.65 19.79
C TRP A 55 4.62 -3.05 18.57
N LEU A 56 5.32 -2.81 17.46
CA LEU A 56 4.73 -2.30 16.22
C LEU A 56 3.67 -3.25 15.61
N PRO A 57 3.97 -4.55 15.37
CA PRO A 57 2.98 -5.49 14.83
C PRO A 57 1.83 -5.76 15.82
N LEU A 58 2.10 -5.80 17.12
CA LEU A 58 1.02 -5.83 18.12
C LEU A 58 0.15 -4.57 18.02
N GLY A 59 0.76 -3.39 17.96
CA GLY A 59 0.06 -2.11 17.78
C GLY A 59 -0.85 -2.10 16.56
N THR A 60 -0.43 -2.68 15.44
CA THR A 60 -1.28 -2.85 14.26
C THR A 60 -2.53 -3.70 14.55
N LEU A 61 -2.39 -4.83 15.25
CA LEU A 61 -3.53 -5.68 15.60
C LEU A 61 -4.49 -4.99 16.57
N LEU A 62 -3.97 -4.22 17.54
CA LEU A 62 -4.78 -3.41 18.45
C LEU A 62 -5.51 -2.30 17.68
N MET A 63 -4.85 -1.61 16.74
CA MET A 63 -5.49 -0.63 15.86
C MET A 63 -6.61 -1.27 15.02
N CYS A 64 -6.39 -2.48 14.49
CA CYS A 64 -7.44 -3.21 13.76
C CYS A 64 -8.65 -3.47 14.66
N ALA A 65 -8.44 -3.97 15.88
CA ALA A 65 -9.51 -4.23 16.84
C ALA A 65 -10.26 -2.94 17.26
N ALA A 66 -9.53 -1.83 17.46
CA ALA A 66 -10.12 -0.53 17.78
C ALA A 66 -10.98 0.02 16.63
N VAL A 67 -10.47 0.01 15.40
CA VAL A 67 -11.24 0.48 14.23
C VAL A 67 -12.42 -0.44 13.95
N TRP A 68 -12.27 -1.75 14.10
CA TRP A 68 -13.39 -2.69 14.02
C TRP A 68 -14.47 -2.37 15.07
N ALA A 69 -14.08 -2.13 16.31
CA ALA A 69 -15.02 -1.79 17.39
C ALA A 69 -15.75 -0.46 17.15
N ILE A 70 -15.12 0.50 16.46
CA ILE A 70 -15.74 1.77 16.05
C ILE A 70 -16.71 1.56 14.88
N THR A 71 -16.35 0.69 13.93
CA THR A 71 -17.04 0.56 12.64
C THR A 71 -18.10 -0.56 12.61
N ARG A 72 -18.21 -1.37 13.66
CA ARG A 72 -19.27 -2.37 13.81
C ARG A 72 -20.65 -1.72 14.03
N PRO A 73 -21.74 -2.40 13.64
CA PRO A 73 -23.10 -1.93 13.96
C PRO A 73 -23.31 -1.85 15.49
N ALA A 74 -23.71 -0.68 15.98
CA ALA A 74 -23.87 -0.40 17.42
C ALA A 74 -24.98 -1.23 18.10
N ALA A 75 -25.95 -1.74 17.34
CA ALA A 75 -27.11 -2.45 17.87
C ALA A 75 -26.84 -3.95 18.18
N GLN A 76 -25.69 -4.49 17.80
CA GLN A 76 -25.40 -5.91 17.98
C GLN A 76 -24.48 -6.14 19.19
N PRO A 77 -24.81 -7.06 20.12
CA PRO A 77 -23.88 -7.45 21.17
C PRO A 77 -22.63 -8.10 20.58
N LEU A 78 -21.55 -8.15 21.37
CA LEU A 78 -20.30 -8.75 20.91
C LEU A 78 -20.50 -10.26 20.72
N ALA A 79 -20.34 -10.75 19.49
CA ALA A 79 -20.65 -12.14 19.19
C ALA A 79 -19.60 -13.07 19.82
N ARG A 80 -20.01 -14.29 20.21
CA ARG A 80 -19.07 -15.32 20.70
C ARG A 80 -17.91 -15.57 19.72
N ALA A 81 -18.18 -15.49 18.42
CA ALA A 81 -17.17 -15.62 17.38
C ALA A 81 -16.12 -14.50 17.40
N ASP A 82 -16.51 -13.27 17.74
CA ASP A 82 -15.59 -12.14 17.87
C ASP A 82 -14.73 -12.26 19.13
N ILE A 83 -15.33 -12.69 20.26
CA ILE A 83 -14.58 -13.02 21.49
C ILE A 83 -13.55 -14.10 21.20
N ALA A 84 -13.97 -15.23 20.60
CA ALA A 84 -13.06 -16.32 20.26
C ALA A 84 -11.92 -15.84 19.36
N THR A 85 -12.19 -14.96 18.41
CA THR A 85 -11.18 -14.39 17.52
C THR A 85 -10.20 -13.50 18.29
N ALA A 86 -10.70 -12.60 19.14
CA ALA A 86 -9.86 -11.76 20.00
C ALA A 86 -8.98 -12.60 20.93
N THR A 87 -9.53 -13.65 21.54
CA THR A 87 -8.80 -14.59 22.41
C THR A 87 -7.72 -15.34 21.62
N ALA A 88 -8.02 -15.82 20.42
CA ALA A 88 -7.04 -16.54 19.59
C ALA A 88 -5.88 -15.63 19.16
N ILE A 89 -6.17 -14.39 18.77
CA ILE A 89 -5.14 -13.40 18.43
C ILE A 89 -4.31 -13.04 19.67
N ALA A 90 -4.95 -12.82 20.82
CA ALA A 90 -4.26 -12.55 22.08
C ALA A 90 -3.34 -13.72 22.48
N ALA A 91 -3.84 -14.96 22.38
CA ALA A 91 -3.06 -16.16 22.66
C ALA A 91 -1.86 -16.30 21.71
N LEU A 92 -2.04 -16.00 20.42
CA LEU A 92 -0.94 -15.96 19.45
C LEU A 92 0.13 -14.94 19.85
N CYS A 93 -0.27 -13.70 20.18
CA CYS A 93 0.67 -12.67 20.64
C CYS A 93 1.41 -13.13 21.89
N ILE A 94 0.69 -13.64 22.90
CA ILE A 94 1.31 -14.14 24.13
C ILE A 94 2.30 -15.28 23.83
N ALA A 95 1.94 -16.23 22.96
CA ALA A 95 2.82 -17.32 22.55
C ALA A 95 4.09 -16.79 21.85
N LEU A 96 3.97 -15.75 21.03
CA LEU A 96 5.12 -15.08 20.42
C LEU A 96 5.99 -14.37 21.47
N ALA A 97 5.43 -13.85 22.56
CA ALA A 97 6.22 -13.29 23.66
C ALA A 97 7.09 -14.34 24.36
N PHE A 98 6.63 -15.59 24.45
CA PHE A 98 7.42 -16.71 25.00
C PHE A 98 8.63 -17.08 24.14
N THR A 99 8.72 -16.63 22.88
CA THR A 99 9.93 -16.82 22.06
C THR A 99 11.16 -16.14 22.67
N ARG A 100 10.99 -15.20 23.62
CA ARG A 100 12.11 -14.59 24.36
C ARG A 100 12.98 -15.60 25.10
N TYR A 101 12.40 -16.75 25.48
CA TYR A 101 13.09 -17.82 26.23
C TYR A 101 13.75 -18.84 25.30
N LEU A 102 13.51 -18.75 23.99
CA LEU A 102 14.18 -19.57 23.00
C LEU A 102 15.60 -19.05 22.72
N ALA A 103 16.47 -19.96 22.28
CA ALA A 103 17.78 -19.62 21.74
C ALA A 103 17.64 -18.64 20.56
N PRO A 104 18.59 -17.71 20.35
CA PRO A 104 18.48 -16.68 19.31
C PRO A 104 18.18 -17.21 17.90
N GLU A 105 18.70 -18.39 17.56
CA GLU A 105 18.49 -19.02 16.24
C GLU A 105 17.04 -19.46 16.01
N LEU A 106 16.28 -19.67 17.10
CA LEU A 106 14.89 -20.15 17.08
C LEU A 106 13.85 -19.02 17.19
N ARG A 107 14.26 -17.75 17.12
CA ARG A 107 13.35 -16.59 17.29
C ARG A 107 12.67 -16.13 15.99
N PHE A 108 12.85 -16.85 14.88
CA PHE A 108 12.13 -16.62 13.60
C PHE A 108 12.05 -15.14 13.18
N SER A 109 13.20 -14.46 13.14
CA SER A 109 13.34 -13.04 12.76
C SER A 109 12.82 -12.00 13.77
N LEU A 110 12.24 -12.41 14.89
CA LEU A 110 11.95 -11.51 16.01
C LEU A 110 13.21 -11.22 16.83
N GLY A 111 13.37 -9.98 17.25
CA GLY A 111 14.27 -9.64 18.34
C GLY A 111 13.83 -10.28 19.66
N ARG A 112 14.47 -9.89 20.76
CA ARG A 112 14.07 -10.39 22.09
C ARG A 112 12.71 -9.81 22.46
N ALA A 113 11.64 -10.58 22.29
CA ALA A 113 10.27 -10.17 22.61
C ALA A 113 10.11 -9.70 24.08
N PRO A 114 9.11 -8.85 24.40
CA PRO A 114 8.82 -8.41 25.77
C PRO A 114 8.52 -9.58 26.72
N PRO A 115 8.60 -9.37 28.04
CA PRO A 115 8.12 -10.37 29.00
C PRO A 115 6.63 -10.69 28.74
N PRO A 116 6.22 -11.97 28.72
CA PRO A 116 4.83 -12.35 28.45
C PRO A 116 3.82 -11.67 29.38
N GLU A 117 4.16 -11.48 30.65
CA GLU A 117 3.35 -10.79 31.64
C GLU A 117 3.05 -9.32 31.24
N THR A 118 4.03 -8.64 30.61
CA THR A 118 3.83 -7.28 30.08
C THR A 118 2.86 -7.30 28.90
N VAL A 119 2.98 -8.30 28.02
CA VAL A 119 2.07 -8.46 26.88
C VAL A 119 0.65 -8.74 27.34
N VAL A 120 0.47 -9.64 28.33
CA VAL A 120 -0.83 -9.92 28.95
C VAL A 120 -1.44 -8.66 29.55
N LEU A 121 -0.65 -7.88 30.30
CA LEU A 121 -1.12 -6.62 30.89
C LEU A 121 -1.59 -5.62 29.82
N VAL A 122 -0.80 -5.41 28.77
CA VAL A 122 -1.17 -4.49 27.67
C VAL A 122 -2.46 -4.95 26.98
N LEU A 123 -2.59 -6.25 26.70
CA LEU A 123 -3.80 -6.82 26.10
C LEU A 123 -5.02 -6.67 27.01
N ALA A 124 -4.87 -6.91 28.31
CA ALA A 124 -5.95 -6.78 29.30
C ALA A 124 -6.40 -5.31 29.44
N LEU A 125 -5.46 -4.37 29.54
CA LEU A 125 -5.75 -2.94 29.59
C LEU A 125 -6.47 -2.47 28.33
N PHE A 126 -6.00 -2.90 27.15
CA PHE A 126 -6.63 -2.57 25.88
C PHE A 126 -8.06 -3.15 25.77
N ALA A 127 -8.26 -4.41 26.19
CA ALA A 127 -9.59 -5.01 26.23
C ALA A 127 -10.54 -4.25 27.17
N GLY A 128 -10.05 -3.83 28.35
CA GLY A 128 -10.80 -2.98 29.27
C GLY A 128 -11.21 -1.65 28.64
N LEU A 129 -10.28 -0.97 27.97
CA LEU A 129 -10.54 0.28 27.25
C LEU A 129 -11.58 0.10 26.14
N LEU A 130 -11.52 -0.99 25.37
CA LEU A 130 -12.51 -1.28 24.33
C LEU A 130 -13.90 -1.52 24.92
N VAL A 131 -14.01 -2.23 26.04
CA VAL A 131 -15.28 -2.46 26.74
C VAL A 131 -15.86 -1.12 27.23
N LEU A 132 -15.03 -0.27 27.83
CA LEU A 132 -15.45 1.07 28.29
C LEU A 132 -15.90 1.95 27.11
N ALA A 133 -15.15 1.96 26.02
CA ALA A 133 -15.50 2.71 24.81
C ALA A 133 -16.84 2.26 24.19
N GLN A 134 -17.15 0.95 24.26
CA GLN A 134 -18.41 0.40 23.74
C GLN A 134 -19.62 0.68 24.64
N ARG A 135 -19.44 1.11 25.88
CA ARG A 135 -20.56 1.57 26.75
C ARG A 135 -21.03 2.98 26.41
N GLY A 136 -20.23 3.75 25.65
CA GLY A 136 -20.61 5.08 25.20
C GLY A 136 -21.72 5.06 24.14
N LYS A 137 -22.48 6.15 24.03
CA LYS A 137 -23.45 6.32 22.95
C LYS A 137 -22.72 6.34 21.60
N ALA A 138 -23.30 5.69 20.60
CA ALA A 138 -22.80 5.74 19.23
C ALA A 138 -22.71 7.22 18.77
N SER A 139 -21.51 7.67 18.44
CA SER A 139 -21.24 9.04 18.01
C SER A 139 -20.21 9.05 16.89
N ALA A 140 -20.16 10.13 16.10
CA ALA A 140 -19.18 10.29 15.04
C ALA A 140 -17.76 10.60 15.56
N LEU A 141 -17.64 10.99 16.84
CA LEU A 141 -16.38 11.47 17.43
C LEU A 141 -15.28 10.39 17.47
N PRO A 142 -15.50 9.14 17.94
CA PRO A 142 -14.48 8.10 17.91
C PRO A 142 -13.94 7.83 16.50
N ALA A 143 -14.82 7.81 15.49
CA ALA A 143 -14.41 7.63 14.10
C ALA A 143 -13.56 8.80 13.60
N LEU A 144 -13.90 10.05 13.94
CA LEU A 144 -13.10 11.22 13.62
C LEU A 144 -11.72 11.17 14.31
N LEU A 145 -11.69 10.87 15.60
CA LEU A 145 -10.44 10.75 16.37
C LEU A 145 -9.55 9.64 15.81
N ALA A 146 -10.11 8.50 15.41
CA ALA A 146 -9.37 7.43 14.76
C ALA A 146 -8.78 7.86 13.41
N VAL A 147 -9.54 8.61 12.59
CA VAL A 147 -9.02 9.19 11.34
C VAL A 147 -7.84 10.12 11.63
N LEU A 148 -7.99 11.04 12.59
CA LEU A 148 -6.94 11.97 12.98
C LEU A 148 -5.70 11.24 13.53
N ALA A 149 -5.88 10.20 14.34
CA ALA A 149 -4.79 9.38 14.87
C ALA A 149 -4.02 8.64 13.76
N VAL A 150 -4.72 8.05 12.78
CA VAL A 150 -4.06 7.39 11.64
C VAL A 150 -3.28 8.41 10.80
N PHE A 151 -3.83 9.60 10.55
CA PHE A 151 -3.09 10.65 9.85
C PHE A 151 -1.89 11.17 10.65
N ALA A 152 -2.04 11.40 11.96
CA ALA A 152 -0.96 11.85 12.82
C ALA A 152 0.19 10.83 12.85
N LEU A 153 -0.13 9.54 12.95
CA LEU A 153 0.86 8.47 12.87
C LEU A 153 1.51 8.40 11.48
N PHE A 154 0.74 8.56 10.41
CA PHE A 154 1.28 8.60 9.05
C PHE A 154 2.28 9.76 8.87
N ILE A 155 1.96 10.95 9.40
CA ILE A 155 2.83 12.13 9.38
C ILE A 155 4.09 11.88 10.23
N LEU A 156 3.92 11.32 11.45
CA LEU A 156 5.04 10.99 12.34
C LEU A 156 6.06 10.06 11.67
N LEU A 157 5.59 9.08 10.89
CA LEU A 157 6.43 8.12 10.18
C LEU A 157 7.05 8.65 8.88
N LYS A 158 6.62 9.84 8.41
CA LYS A 158 7.07 10.42 7.13
C LYS A 158 7.91 11.68 7.29
N VAL A 159 7.81 12.36 8.43
CA VAL A 159 8.58 13.56 8.74
C VAL A 159 9.81 13.15 9.55
N ASP A 160 11.00 13.26 8.95
CA ASP A 160 12.26 12.82 9.56
C ASP A 160 12.48 13.39 10.97
N LEU A 161 12.17 14.67 11.18
CA LEU A 161 12.27 15.32 12.48
C LEU A 161 11.36 14.66 13.54
N LEU A 162 10.11 14.33 13.17
CA LEU A 162 9.17 13.69 14.08
C LEU A 162 9.55 12.24 14.34
N THR A 163 10.01 11.51 13.33
CA THR A 163 10.46 10.13 13.50
C THR A 163 11.71 10.06 14.37
N ALA A 164 12.67 10.97 14.18
CA ALA A 164 13.87 11.07 15.02
C ALA A 164 13.54 11.47 16.47
N ALA A 165 12.64 12.43 16.66
CA ALA A 165 12.17 12.81 18.00
C ALA A 165 11.47 11.64 18.70
N ALA A 166 10.56 10.94 18.02
CA ALA A 166 9.91 9.75 18.54
C ALA A 166 10.92 8.63 18.87
N SER A 167 11.94 8.43 18.02
CA SER A 167 13.01 7.48 18.29
C SER A 167 13.77 7.86 19.56
N SER A 168 14.17 9.12 19.71
CA SER A 168 14.85 9.63 20.90
C SER A 168 14.03 9.42 22.17
N THR A 169 12.73 9.73 22.13
CA THR A 169 11.82 9.47 23.26
C THR A 169 11.73 7.99 23.60
N LEU A 170 11.52 7.11 22.61
CA LEU A 170 11.40 5.68 22.83
C LEU A 170 12.71 5.06 23.36
N ARG A 171 13.87 5.54 22.89
CA ARG A 171 15.18 5.15 23.41
C ARG A 171 15.34 5.57 24.87
N GLY A 172 14.99 6.81 25.21
CA GLY A 172 15.02 7.30 26.59
C GLY A 172 14.13 6.45 27.52
N LEU A 173 12.90 6.15 27.10
CA LEU A 173 11.98 5.27 27.85
C LEU A 173 12.51 3.83 28.01
N ALA A 174 13.29 3.35 27.03
CA ALA A 174 13.92 2.04 27.07
C ALA A 174 15.27 2.01 27.82
N GLY A 175 15.74 3.15 28.34
CA GLY A 175 17.07 3.30 28.95
C GLY A 175 18.22 3.11 27.94
N GLN A 176 18.00 3.44 26.67
CA GLN A 176 18.99 3.38 25.60
C GLN A 176 19.55 4.78 25.30
N ASP A 177 20.77 4.83 24.75
CA ASP A 177 21.40 6.08 24.33
C ASP A 177 20.56 6.79 23.25
N THR A 178 20.17 8.04 23.55
CA THR A 178 19.34 8.89 22.71
C THR A 178 20.12 9.55 21.58
N THR A 179 21.44 9.61 21.65
CA THR A 179 22.30 10.14 20.57
C THR A 179 22.29 9.25 19.33
N LEU A 180 21.96 7.97 19.51
CA LEU A 180 21.80 6.99 18.43
C LEU A 180 20.40 7.01 17.78
N ALA A 181 19.54 7.97 18.14
CA ALA A 181 18.20 8.08 17.60
C ALA A 181 18.23 8.32 16.08
N SER A 182 17.54 7.46 15.34
CA SER A 182 17.40 7.56 13.90
C SER A 182 15.95 7.32 13.47
N GLY A 183 15.52 7.93 12.36
CA GLY A 183 14.25 7.59 11.72
C GLY A 183 14.13 6.09 11.39
N ASN A 184 15.26 5.43 11.13
CA ASN A 184 15.33 3.98 10.89
C ASN A 184 14.94 3.11 12.09
N ASP A 185 14.84 3.68 13.29
CA ASP A 185 14.37 2.95 14.47
C ASP A 185 12.88 2.64 14.42
N ILE A 186 12.08 3.42 13.70
CA ILE A 186 10.61 3.29 13.64
C ILE A 186 10.17 2.79 12.26
N ARG A 187 10.70 1.63 11.86
CA ARG A 187 10.33 0.98 10.59
C ARG A 187 9.08 0.14 10.74
N TRP A 188 7.90 0.78 10.75
CA TRP A 188 6.62 0.08 10.86
C TRP A 188 6.23 -0.57 9.53
N LEU A 189 6.50 -1.87 9.39
CA LEU A 189 6.31 -2.58 8.13
C LEU A 189 4.84 -2.53 7.68
N GLY A 190 4.62 -2.20 6.40
CA GLY A 190 3.30 -2.25 5.77
C GLY A 190 2.31 -1.21 6.29
N PHE A 191 2.67 -0.39 7.29
CA PHE A 191 1.76 0.56 7.91
C PHE A 191 1.14 1.52 6.88
N SER A 192 1.91 1.93 5.88
CA SER A 192 1.44 2.78 4.79
C SER A 192 0.22 2.20 4.04
N TYR A 193 0.21 0.90 3.77
CA TYR A 193 -0.90 0.21 3.10
C TYR A 193 -2.03 -0.15 4.09
N ILE A 194 -1.68 -0.48 5.33
CA ILE A 194 -2.64 -0.71 6.42
C ILE A 194 -3.46 0.56 6.68
N ALA A 195 -2.82 1.73 6.72
CA ALA A 195 -3.47 3.01 6.94
C ALA A 195 -4.57 3.28 5.90
N PHE A 196 -4.35 2.94 4.62
CA PHE A 196 -5.39 3.05 3.60
C PHE A 196 -6.61 2.15 3.87
N ARG A 197 -6.41 0.94 4.41
CA ARG A 197 -7.51 0.03 4.76
C ARG A 197 -8.25 0.52 6.00
N LEU A 198 -7.54 0.99 7.03
CA LEU A 198 -8.15 1.56 8.22
C LEU A 198 -8.95 2.84 7.90
N LEU A 199 -8.37 3.76 7.12
CA LEU A 199 -9.05 4.97 6.65
C LEU A 199 -10.25 4.64 5.75
N HIS A 200 -10.13 3.63 4.88
CA HIS A 200 -11.25 3.13 4.07
C HIS A 200 -12.42 2.71 4.96
N ALA A 201 -12.17 1.90 5.99
CA ALA A 201 -13.22 1.47 6.92
C ALA A 201 -13.88 2.65 7.63
N LEU A 202 -13.09 3.61 8.13
CA LEU A 202 -13.59 4.78 8.84
C LEU A 202 -14.41 5.71 7.93
N PHE A 203 -13.98 5.91 6.68
CA PHE A 203 -14.73 6.72 5.71
C PHE A 203 -16.01 6.03 5.25
N GLU A 204 -15.97 4.74 4.92
CA GLU A 204 -17.18 3.99 4.55
C GLU A 204 -18.18 3.94 5.71
N PHE A 205 -17.71 3.81 6.96
CA PHE A 205 -18.56 3.85 8.15
C PHE A 205 -19.27 5.20 8.29
N ARG A 206 -18.53 6.32 8.20
CA ARG A 206 -19.11 7.67 8.24
C ARG A 206 -20.11 7.94 7.11
N ASN A 207 -19.96 7.26 5.97
CA ASN A 207 -20.85 7.36 4.83
C ASN A 207 -22.00 6.34 4.86
N GLY A 208 -22.12 5.51 5.90
CA GLY A 208 -23.16 4.48 6.02
C GLY A 208 -23.01 3.31 5.03
N LYS A 209 -21.80 3.06 4.52
CA LYS A 209 -21.49 2.05 3.49
C LYS A 209 -20.62 0.89 3.98
N MET A 210 -20.14 0.96 5.23
CA MET A 210 -19.30 -0.10 5.79
C MET A 210 -20.10 -1.41 5.92
N PRO A 211 -19.64 -2.52 5.32
CA PRO A 211 -20.29 -3.82 5.51
C PRO A 211 -20.13 -4.30 6.96
N ALA A 212 -21.11 -5.07 7.45
CA ALA A 212 -20.98 -5.76 8.73
C ALA A 212 -19.93 -6.88 8.60
N LEU A 213 -18.78 -6.68 9.24
CA LEU A 213 -17.69 -7.64 9.32
C LEU A 213 -17.51 -8.15 10.74
N THR A 214 -17.28 -9.45 10.88
CA THR A 214 -16.75 -10.03 12.13
C THR A 214 -15.33 -9.51 12.38
N LEU A 215 -14.86 -9.57 13.63
CA LEU A 215 -13.49 -9.18 13.95
C LEU A 215 -12.47 -9.97 13.11
N ARG A 216 -12.76 -11.25 12.86
CA ARG A 216 -11.90 -12.13 12.06
C ARG A 216 -11.78 -11.67 10.63
N GLU A 217 -12.90 -11.36 9.98
CA GLU A 217 -12.91 -10.86 8.61
C GLU A 217 -12.21 -9.51 8.51
N PHE A 218 -12.43 -8.64 9.49
CA PHE A 218 -11.80 -7.31 9.53
C PHE A 218 -10.29 -7.40 9.67
N VAL A 219 -9.79 -8.15 10.67
CA VAL A 219 -8.34 -8.35 10.87
C VAL A 219 -7.73 -9.03 9.65
N THR A 220 -8.34 -10.12 9.15
CA THR A 220 -7.85 -10.82 7.95
C THR A 220 -7.76 -9.88 6.76
N TRP A 221 -8.75 -9.02 6.54
CA TRP A 221 -8.72 -8.02 5.47
C TRP A 221 -7.63 -6.99 5.66
N VAL A 222 -7.49 -6.39 6.84
CA VAL A 222 -6.52 -5.29 7.05
C VAL A 222 -5.08 -5.80 6.96
N VAL A 223 -4.76 -6.93 7.58
CA VAL A 223 -3.39 -7.45 7.66
C VAL A 223 -3.11 -8.62 6.71
N PHE A 224 -3.94 -8.82 5.68
CA PHE A 224 -3.82 -9.94 4.72
C PHE A 224 -2.39 -10.07 4.17
N PHE A 225 -1.65 -11.08 4.63
CA PHE A 225 -0.20 -11.11 4.45
C PHE A 225 0.29 -11.07 2.99
N PRO A 226 -0.39 -11.66 1.98
CA PRO A 226 0.05 -11.55 0.59
C PRO A 226 0.12 -10.09 0.12
N ALA A 227 -0.77 -9.24 0.64
CA ALA A 227 -0.87 -7.84 0.24
C ALA A 227 -0.34 -6.85 1.29
N LEU A 228 0.30 -7.32 2.36
CA LEU A 228 0.66 -6.52 3.53
C LEU A 228 1.72 -5.45 3.25
N VAL A 229 2.82 -5.81 2.59
CA VAL A 229 3.96 -4.89 2.40
C VAL A 229 3.68 -3.85 1.32
N ALA A 230 3.22 -4.30 0.16
CA ALA A 230 2.93 -3.43 -0.98
C ALA A 230 1.90 -4.04 -1.97
N GLY A 231 0.93 -4.80 -1.50
CA GLY A 231 -0.05 -5.42 -2.39
C GLY A 231 -1.19 -4.48 -2.79
N PRO A 232 -2.12 -4.95 -3.64
CA PRO A 232 -3.30 -4.19 -4.00
C PRO A 232 -4.13 -3.75 -2.78
N ILE A 233 -4.56 -2.48 -2.78
CA ILE A 233 -5.42 -1.89 -1.75
C ILE A 233 -6.87 -2.27 -2.04
N ASP A 234 -7.37 -3.25 -1.31
CA ASP A 234 -8.69 -3.80 -1.54
C ASP A 234 -9.80 -3.18 -0.67
N ARG A 235 -11.04 -3.24 -1.15
CA ARG A 235 -12.24 -2.77 -0.44
C ARG A 235 -12.80 -3.87 0.46
N ALA A 236 -13.26 -3.47 1.64
CA ALA A 236 -13.77 -4.36 2.68
C ALA A 236 -14.89 -5.30 2.18
N ALA A 237 -15.89 -4.75 1.47
CA ALA A 237 -17.04 -5.51 0.99
C ALA A 237 -16.65 -6.61 -0.02
N ARG A 238 -15.75 -6.29 -0.94
CA ARG A 238 -15.29 -7.22 -1.97
C ARG A 238 -14.43 -8.35 -1.35
N PHE A 239 -13.51 -7.98 -0.46
CA PHE A 239 -12.67 -8.96 0.24
C PHE A 239 -13.52 -9.93 1.07
N ALA A 240 -14.50 -9.41 1.81
CA ALA A 240 -15.40 -10.21 2.63
C ALA A 240 -16.24 -11.18 1.80
N GLN A 241 -16.66 -10.79 0.59
CA GLN A 241 -17.35 -11.68 -0.34
C GLN A 241 -16.49 -12.89 -0.70
N ASP A 242 -15.21 -12.68 -1.07
CA ASP A 242 -14.30 -13.78 -1.37
C ASP A 242 -14.08 -14.69 -0.13
N LEU A 243 -13.92 -14.10 1.07
CA LEU A 243 -13.79 -14.86 2.34
C LEU A 243 -15.00 -15.74 2.69
N ARG A 244 -16.21 -15.32 2.30
CA ARG A 244 -17.47 -16.05 2.58
C ARG A 244 -17.80 -17.05 1.48
N SER A 245 -17.34 -16.81 0.26
CA SER A 245 -17.64 -17.66 -0.91
C SER A 245 -16.90 -18.99 -0.88
N ALA A 246 -17.50 -20.01 -1.49
CA ALA A 246 -16.80 -21.27 -1.79
C ALA A 246 -15.61 -21.00 -2.72
N LEU A 247 -14.56 -21.81 -2.58
CA LEU A 247 -13.40 -21.73 -3.46
C LEU A 247 -13.78 -22.10 -4.90
N ALA A 248 -13.11 -21.48 -5.89
CA ALA A 248 -13.27 -21.90 -7.27
C ALA A 248 -12.66 -23.30 -7.49
N PRO A 249 -12.87 -23.92 -8.67
CA PRO A 249 -12.28 -25.22 -8.97
C PRO A 249 -10.76 -25.23 -8.74
N ARG A 250 -10.27 -26.26 -8.05
CA ARG A 250 -8.88 -26.34 -7.59
C ARG A 250 -7.87 -26.16 -8.73
N ALA A 251 -8.14 -26.78 -9.88
CA ALA A 251 -7.27 -26.73 -11.05
C ALA A 251 -7.14 -25.30 -11.65
N THR A 252 -8.22 -24.53 -11.67
CA THR A 252 -8.22 -23.18 -12.27
C THR A 252 -7.50 -22.17 -11.39
N ASP A 253 -7.75 -22.19 -10.07
CA ASP A 253 -7.08 -21.26 -9.13
C ASP A 253 -5.60 -21.59 -8.95
N MET A 254 -5.24 -22.88 -8.92
CA MET A 254 -3.85 -23.28 -8.76
C MET A 254 -3.00 -22.90 -9.96
N SER A 255 -3.46 -23.20 -11.18
CA SER A 255 -2.71 -22.85 -12.40
C SER A 255 -2.58 -21.34 -12.57
N ALA A 256 -3.66 -20.58 -12.37
CA ALA A 256 -3.63 -19.12 -12.41
C ALA A 256 -2.74 -18.53 -11.30
N GLY A 257 -2.83 -19.06 -10.07
CA GLY A 257 -2.04 -18.62 -8.92
C GLY A 257 -0.55 -18.88 -9.10
N LEU A 258 -0.17 -20.10 -9.48
CA LEU A 258 1.22 -20.50 -9.73
C LEU A 258 1.81 -19.77 -10.94
N GLY A 259 1.04 -19.62 -12.02
CA GLY A 259 1.46 -18.85 -13.20
C GLY A 259 1.74 -17.39 -12.86
N ARG A 260 0.90 -16.75 -12.04
CA ARG A 260 1.15 -15.39 -11.53
C ARG A 260 2.37 -15.34 -10.62
N ILE A 261 2.56 -16.30 -9.73
CA ILE A 261 3.76 -16.37 -8.87
C ILE A 261 5.02 -16.48 -9.75
N ALA A 262 5.04 -17.37 -10.74
CA ALA A 262 6.18 -17.54 -11.66
C ALA A 262 6.49 -16.25 -12.43
N SER A 263 5.46 -15.59 -12.99
CA SER A 263 5.61 -14.26 -13.62
C SER A 263 6.18 -13.23 -12.64
N GLY A 264 5.65 -13.19 -11.42
CA GLY A 264 6.10 -12.26 -10.39
C GLY A 264 7.56 -12.47 -9.99
N LEU A 265 7.98 -13.73 -9.84
CA LEU A 265 9.36 -14.11 -9.56
C LEU A 265 10.31 -13.64 -10.67
N ALA A 266 9.97 -13.91 -11.94
CA ALA A 266 10.77 -13.50 -13.07
C ALA A 266 10.87 -11.96 -13.19
N LYS A 267 9.74 -11.25 -13.08
CA LYS A 267 9.73 -9.78 -13.15
C LYS A 267 10.56 -9.14 -12.04
N LYS A 268 10.38 -9.60 -10.80
CA LYS A 268 11.00 -9.00 -9.62
C LYS A 268 12.47 -9.38 -9.48
N PHE A 269 12.77 -10.67 -9.37
CA PHE A 269 14.09 -11.15 -8.98
C PHE A 269 15.06 -11.35 -10.14
N VAL A 270 14.55 -11.38 -11.39
CA VAL A 270 15.41 -11.50 -12.58
C VAL A 270 15.48 -10.16 -13.30
N LEU A 271 14.35 -9.67 -13.81
CA LEU A 271 14.36 -8.49 -14.69
C LEU A 271 14.62 -7.19 -13.91
N ALA A 272 13.90 -6.94 -12.82
CA ALA A 272 14.05 -5.69 -12.08
C ALA A 272 15.40 -5.61 -11.35
N ASP A 273 15.87 -6.70 -10.75
CA ASP A 273 17.19 -6.76 -10.11
C ASP A 273 18.33 -6.57 -11.13
N SER A 274 18.18 -7.08 -12.36
CA SER A 274 19.16 -6.82 -13.44
C SER A 274 19.20 -5.35 -13.85
N LEU A 275 18.03 -4.72 -14.01
CA LEU A 275 17.93 -3.29 -14.33
C LEU A 275 18.42 -2.41 -13.17
N ALA A 276 18.35 -2.89 -11.92
CA ALA A 276 18.81 -2.17 -10.74
C ALA A 276 20.30 -1.80 -10.81
N LEU A 277 21.11 -2.64 -11.46
CA LEU A 277 22.56 -2.47 -11.58
C LEU A 277 22.95 -1.15 -12.27
N PHE A 278 22.15 -0.70 -13.23
CA PHE A 278 22.45 0.48 -14.04
C PHE A 278 21.28 1.46 -14.19
N SER A 279 20.15 1.24 -13.50
CA SER A 279 19.06 2.24 -13.50
C SER A 279 19.51 3.59 -12.93
N LEU A 280 18.82 4.66 -13.34
CA LEU A 280 19.04 6.01 -12.83
C LEU A 280 18.96 6.05 -11.30
N ASN A 281 19.99 6.63 -10.69
CA ASN A 281 20.07 7.01 -9.29
C ASN A 281 21.10 8.14 -9.18
N GLU A 282 21.31 8.69 -7.98
CA GLU A 282 22.21 9.83 -7.79
C GLU A 282 23.66 9.55 -8.23
N ILE A 283 24.16 8.34 -7.95
CA ILE A 283 25.53 7.92 -8.28
C ILE A 283 25.69 7.76 -9.80
N ASN A 284 24.79 6.99 -10.43
CA ASN A 284 24.83 6.73 -11.87
C ASN A 284 24.60 8.01 -12.69
N ALA A 285 23.75 8.92 -12.20
CA ALA A 285 23.52 10.21 -12.83
C ALA A 285 24.79 11.08 -12.83
N ALA A 286 25.53 11.11 -11.72
CA ALA A 286 26.78 11.86 -11.60
C ALA A 286 27.90 11.30 -12.49
N GLN A 287 27.91 9.98 -12.72
CA GLN A 287 28.91 9.31 -13.57
C GLN A 287 28.57 9.31 -15.06
N ALA A 288 27.36 9.70 -15.45
CA ALA A 288 26.94 9.68 -16.85
C ALA A 288 27.76 10.65 -17.71
N THR A 289 28.36 10.13 -18.78
CA THR A 289 29.28 10.87 -19.66
C THR A 289 28.57 11.59 -20.81
N SER A 290 27.37 11.15 -21.20
CA SER A 290 26.59 11.73 -22.31
C SER A 290 25.08 11.76 -22.05
N ALA A 291 24.36 12.58 -22.81
CA ALA A 291 22.89 12.64 -22.78
C ALA A 291 22.24 11.31 -23.16
N GLY A 292 22.81 10.60 -24.14
CA GLY A 292 22.34 9.27 -24.57
C GLY A 292 22.39 8.25 -23.42
N TRP A 293 23.47 8.25 -22.64
CA TRP A 293 23.56 7.39 -21.45
C TRP A 293 22.52 7.76 -20.39
N LEU A 294 22.28 9.05 -20.13
CA LEU A 294 21.23 9.47 -19.20
C LEU A 294 19.84 8.96 -19.61
N TRP A 295 19.50 8.94 -20.90
CA TRP A 295 18.26 8.35 -21.39
C TRP A 295 18.18 6.85 -21.13
N VAL A 296 19.28 6.11 -21.34
CA VAL A 296 19.36 4.68 -21.03
C VAL A 296 19.14 4.43 -19.54
N LEU A 297 19.82 5.17 -18.66
CA LEU A 297 19.64 5.08 -17.21
C LEU A 297 18.18 5.35 -16.81
N LEU A 298 17.55 6.37 -17.41
CA LEU A 298 16.17 6.77 -17.12
C LEU A 298 15.15 5.71 -17.55
N TYR A 299 15.28 5.17 -18.76
CA TYR A 299 14.39 4.09 -19.22
C TYR A 299 14.59 2.81 -18.42
N ALA A 300 15.84 2.48 -18.06
CA ALA A 300 16.12 1.37 -17.15
C ALA A 300 15.45 1.56 -15.79
N TYR A 301 15.45 2.79 -15.25
CA TYR A 301 14.73 3.12 -14.02
C TYR A 301 13.20 2.95 -14.17
N ALA A 302 12.61 3.48 -15.24
CA ALA A 302 11.18 3.34 -15.50
C ALA A 302 10.76 1.86 -15.58
N LEU A 303 11.49 1.06 -16.35
CA LEU A 303 11.23 -0.38 -16.48
C LEU A 303 11.46 -1.13 -15.16
N ARG A 304 12.54 -0.83 -14.43
CA ARG A 304 12.82 -1.39 -13.11
C ARG A 304 11.67 -1.14 -12.15
N LEU A 305 11.23 0.11 -12.03
CA LEU A 305 10.15 0.52 -11.12
C LEU A 305 8.86 -0.23 -11.46
N TYR A 306 8.52 -0.33 -12.74
CA TYR A 306 7.36 -1.09 -13.18
C TYR A 306 7.47 -2.58 -12.89
N LEU A 307 8.60 -3.21 -13.22
CA LEU A 307 8.79 -4.66 -13.10
C LEU A 307 8.93 -5.11 -11.64
N ASP A 308 9.62 -4.33 -10.79
CA ASP A 308 9.73 -4.64 -9.37
C ASP A 308 8.34 -4.60 -8.69
N PHE A 309 7.57 -3.55 -8.98
CA PHE A 309 6.29 -3.34 -8.32
C PHE A 309 5.18 -4.21 -8.90
N SER A 310 5.11 -4.36 -10.22
CA SER A 310 4.17 -5.29 -10.86
C SER A 310 4.52 -6.74 -10.56
N GLY A 311 5.82 -7.08 -10.45
CA GLY A 311 6.29 -8.39 -10.01
C GLY A 311 5.84 -8.71 -8.59
N TYR A 312 6.02 -7.78 -7.64
CA TYR A 312 5.48 -7.95 -6.28
C TYR A 312 3.95 -8.10 -6.28
N THR A 313 3.24 -7.30 -7.08
CA THR A 313 1.78 -7.39 -7.19
C THR A 313 1.35 -8.76 -7.74
N ASP A 314 2.04 -9.29 -8.75
CA ASP A 314 1.79 -10.63 -9.30
C ASP A 314 1.97 -11.72 -8.24
N LEU A 315 3.01 -11.62 -7.40
CA LEU A 315 3.22 -12.52 -6.26
C LEU A 315 2.04 -12.44 -5.27
N ALA A 316 1.62 -11.23 -4.91
CA ALA A 316 0.49 -11.02 -4.01
C ALA A 316 -0.82 -11.60 -4.56
N ILE A 317 -1.15 -11.32 -5.82
CA ILE A 317 -2.35 -11.85 -6.50
C ILE A 317 -2.29 -13.37 -6.60
N GLY A 318 -1.14 -13.93 -6.99
CA GLY A 318 -0.97 -15.38 -7.10
C GLY A 318 -1.12 -16.10 -5.77
N LEU A 319 -0.51 -15.58 -4.69
CA LEU A 319 -0.72 -16.08 -3.32
C LEU A 319 -2.18 -15.94 -2.88
N GLY A 320 -2.83 -14.81 -3.20
CA GLY A 320 -4.25 -14.60 -2.95
C GLY A 320 -5.11 -15.69 -3.60
N ASN A 321 -4.87 -16.00 -4.88
CA ASN A 321 -5.59 -17.05 -5.61
C ASN A 321 -5.44 -18.43 -4.95
N LEU A 322 -4.22 -18.80 -4.53
CA LEU A 322 -3.99 -20.07 -3.81
C LEU A 322 -4.75 -20.14 -2.48
N LEU A 323 -4.90 -18.99 -1.81
CA LEU A 323 -5.59 -18.83 -0.54
C LEU A 323 -7.10 -18.58 -0.66
N GLY A 324 -7.63 -18.47 -1.87
CA GLY A 324 -9.05 -18.24 -2.12
C GLY A 324 -9.52 -16.80 -2.05
N VAL A 325 -8.61 -15.83 -2.16
CA VAL A 325 -8.91 -14.40 -2.14
C VAL A 325 -8.38 -13.78 -3.43
N ARG A 326 -9.28 -13.36 -4.32
CA ARG A 326 -8.87 -12.78 -5.61
C ARG A 326 -8.54 -11.33 -5.38
N LEU A 327 -7.27 -10.94 -5.28
CA LEU A 327 -6.90 -9.52 -5.11
C LEU A 327 -7.13 -8.73 -6.42
N PRO A 328 -7.42 -7.41 -6.36
CA PRO A 328 -7.60 -6.61 -7.57
C PRO A 328 -6.27 -6.39 -8.29
N GLU A 329 -6.32 -6.18 -9.60
CA GLU A 329 -5.15 -5.82 -10.40
C GLU A 329 -4.65 -4.40 -10.05
N ASN A 330 -3.32 -4.23 -9.99
CA ASN A 330 -2.69 -2.90 -9.90
C ASN A 330 -2.16 -2.38 -11.23
N PHE A 331 -1.88 -3.24 -12.20
CA PHE A 331 -1.19 -2.87 -13.43
C PHE A 331 -1.86 -3.48 -14.65
N ASN A 332 -2.02 -2.67 -15.70
CA ASN A 332 -2.56 -3.11 -16.97
C ASN A 332 -1.82 -2.44 -18.14
N ALA A 333 -0.61 -2.92 -18.44
CA ALA A 333 0.27 -2.39 -19.49
C ALA A 333 0.33 -0.84 -19.49
N PRO A 334 0.74 -0.20 -18.38
CA PRO A 334 0.65 1.26 -18.23
C PRO A 334 1.47 2.04 -19.27
N TYR A 335 2.67 1.55 -19.62
CA TYR A 335 3.55 2.23 -20.57
C TYR A 335 3.12 2.13 -22.03
N SER A 336 2.11 1.30 -22.35
CA SER A 336 1.50 1.26 -23.68
C SER A 336 0.25 2.15 -23.80
N ARG A 337 -0.05 2.98 -22.79
CA ARG A 337 -1.27 3.80 -22.78
C ARG A 337 -1.05 5.11 -23.52
N PRO A 338 -1.96 5.50 -24.44
CA PRO A 338 -1.77 6.63 -25.35
C PRO A 338 -2.00 8.01 -24.71
N ASN A 339 -2.40 8.06 -23.43
CA ASN A 339 -2.56 9.33 -22.71
C ASN A 339 -2.46 9.13 -21.20
N LEU A 340 -2.24 10.23 -20.48
CA LEU A 340 -2.03 10.25 -19.03
C LEU A 340 -3.23 9.75 -18.22
N THR A 341 -4.47 9.99 -18.68
CA THR A 341 -5.65 9.47 -18.00
C THR A 341 -5.70 7.94 -18.06
N GLN A 342 -5.42 7.36 -19.24
CA GLN A 342 -5.36 5.90 -19.41
C GLN A 342 -4.15 5.29 -18.68
N PHE A 343 -3.01 5.98 -18.65
CA PHE A 343 -1.85 5.59 -17.86
C PHE A 343 -2.21 5.43 -16.38
N TRP A 344 -2.80 6.44 -15.75
CA TRP A 344 -3.20 6.39 -14.33
C TRP A 344 -4.36 5.44 -14.03
N ASN A 345 -5.14 5.06 -15.05
CA ASN A 345 -6.11 3.97 -14.94
C ASN A 345 -5.48 2.57 -15.10
N SER A 346 -4.17 2.51 -15.35
CA SER A 346 -3.42 1.28 -15.62
C SER A 346 -2.15 1.13 -14.78
N TRP A 347 -1.80 2.15 -13.99
CA TRP A 347 -0.66 2.21 -13.08
C TRP A 347 -1.15 2.33 -11.65
N HIS A 348 -0.70 1.45 -10.76
CA HIS A 348 -1.09 1.40 -9.34
C HIS A 348 -2.60 1.63 -9.14
N MET A 349 -3.39 0.83 -9.86
CA MET A 349 -4.83 1.04 -10.04
C MET A 349 -5.59 1.06 -8.72
N SER A 350 -5.23 0.22 -7.75
CA SER A 350 -5.89 0.22 -6.44
C SER A 350 -5.68 1.52 -5.67
N LEU A 351 -4.48 2.11 -5.71
CA LEU A 351 -4.19 3.41 -5.12
C LEU A 351 -4.95 4.54 -5.83
N ALA A 352 -4.89 4.56 -7.16
CA ALA A 352 -5.59 5.56 -7.97
C ALA A 352 -7.11 5.52 -7.70
N GLN A 353 -7.69 4.33 -7.59
CA GLN A 353 -9.10 4.15 -7.24
C GLN A 353 -9.41 4.55 -5.79
N TRP A 354 -8.50 4.30 -4.85
CA TRP A 354 -8.65 4.71 -3.45
C TRP A 354 -8.72 6.24 -3.34
N PHE A 355 -7.74 6.94 -3.92
CA PHE A 355 -7.71 8.41 -3.95
C PHE A 355 -8.91 8.97 -4.72
N ARG A 356 -9.32 8.32 -5.81
CA ARG A 356 -10.51 8.73 -6.56
C ARG A 356 -11.78 8.69 -5.69
N ALA A 357 -11.97 7.60 -4.96
CA ALA A 357 -13.15 7.39 -4.13
C ALA A 357 -13.17 8.26 -2.88
N HIS A 358 -12.03 8.43 -2.20
CA HIS A 358 -11.96 9.03 -0.87
C HIS A 358 -11.47 10.47 -0.84
N PHE A 359 -10.83 10.95 -1.91
CA PHE A 359 -10.33 12.32 -1.98
C PHE A 359 -10.83 13.08 -3.21
N PHE A 360 -10.48 12.65 -4.43
CA PHE A 360 -10.77 13.40 -5.66
C PHE A 360 -12.28 13.64 -5.81
N ASN A 361 -13.11 12.60 -5.87
CA ASN A 361 -14.56 12.76 -6.08
C ASN A 361 -15.24 13.58 -4.96
N PRO A 362 -15.00 13.31 -3.65
CA PRO A 362 -15.54 14.15 -2.58
C PRO A 362 -15.09 15.62 -2.67
N ALA A 363 -13.81 15.88 -2.93
CA ALA A 363 -13.27 17.23 -3.04
C ALA A 363 -13.88 17.98 -4.24
N THR A 364 -13.98 17.33 -5.40
CA THR A 364 -14.61 17.94 -6.58
C THR A 364 -16.09 18.25 -6.33
N ARG A 365 -16.82 17.36 -5.65
CA ARG A 365 -18.23 17.60 -5.27
C ARG A 365 -18.34 18.78 -4.30
N ALA A 366 -17.48 18.85 -3.28
CA ALA A 366 -17.47 19.94 -2.31
C ALA A 366 -17.18 21.30 -2.95
N LEU A 367 -16.21 21.37 -3.87
CA LEU A 367 -15.87 22.60 -4.60
C LEU A 367 -16.99 23.02 -5.57
N ARG A 368 -17.65 22.07 -6.24
CA ARG A 368 -18.82 22.37 -7.10
C ARG A 368 -20.02 22.88 -6.33
N ALA A 369 -20.24 22.38 -5.12
CA ALA A 369 -21.31 22.83 -4.24
C ALA A 369 -20.99 24.14 -3.50
N SER A 370 -19.76 24.68 -3.66
CA SER A 370 -19.33 25.89 -2.98
C SER A 370 -20.08 27.12 -3.52
N PRO A 371 -20.53 28.05 -2.65
CA PRO A 371 -21.19 29.29 -3.08
C PRO A 371 -20.28 30.24 -3.88
N ARG A 372 -18.97 29.96 -3.95
CA ARG A 372 -18.00 30.76 -4.71
C ARG A 372 -18.05 30.54 -6.23
N HIS A 373 -18.89 29.63 -6.74
CA HIS A 373 -19.11 29.37 -8.17
C HIS A 373 -17.82 29.29 -9.02
N LEU A 374 -16.86 28.45 -8.59
CA LEU A 374 -15.59 28.30 -9.30
C LEU A 374 -15.78 27.71 -10.71
N PRO A 375 -15.04 28.18 -11.74
CA PRO A 375 -15.10 27.60 -13.08
C PRO A 375 -14.75 26.10 -13.07
N PRO A 376 -15.43 25.24 -13.86
CA PRO A 376 -15.17 23.80 -13.88
C PRO A 376 -13.71 23.43 -14.16
N ALA A 377 -13.04 24.16 -15.06
CA ALA A 377 -11.62 23.95 -15.36
C ALA A 377 -10.72 24.19 -14.13
N LEU A 378 -11.00 25.24 -13.35
CA LEU A 378 -10.24 25.52 -12.13
C LEU A 378 -10.46 24.45 -11.05
N ILE A 379 -11.69 23.95 -10.91
CA ILE A 379 -11.98 22.84 -9.99
C ILE A 379 -11.18 21.59 -10.39
N ILE A 380 -11.13 21.26 -11.68
CA ILE A 380 -10.36 20.11 -12.17
C ILE A 380 -8.86 20.30 -11.93
N LEU A 381 -8.31 21.48 -12.22
CA LEU A 381 -6.91 21.82 -11.96
C LEU A 381 -6.56 21.59 -10.49
N ILE A 382 -7.31 22.21 -9.58
CA ILE A 382 -7.08 22.12 -8.13
C ILE A 382 -7.15 20.65 -7.69
N THR A 383 -8.20 19.92 -8.09
CA THR A 383 -8.39 18.54 -7.63
C THR A 383 -7.37 17.57 -8.20
N GLN A 384 -6.91 17.74 -9.45
CA GLN A 384 -5.84 16.94 -10.04
C GLN A 384 -4.48 17.22 -9.40
N LEU A 385 -4.13 18.50 -9.21
CA LEU A 385 -2.90 18.89 -8.52
C LEU A 385 -2.88 18.36 -7.09
N LEU A 386 -3.92 18.64 -6.29
CA LEU A 386 -3.98 18.17 -4.92
C LEU A 386 -3.93 16.64 -4.82
N THR A 387 -4.66 15.92 -5.70
CA THR A 387 -4.65 14.45 -5.68
C THR A 387 -3.26 13.91 -5.98
N MET A 388 -2.60 14.40 -7.03
CA MET A 388 -1.28 13.90 -7.42
C MET A 388 -0.19 14.34 -6.44
N THR A 389 -0.26 15.54 -5.88
CA THR A 389 0.65 15.99 -4.82
C THR A 389 0.46 15.18 -3.54
N LEU A 390 -0.76 14.79 -3.16
CA LEU A 390 -0.99 13.89 -2.02
C LEU A 390 -0.47 12.47 -2.29
N ILE A 391 -0.60 11.97 -3.53
CA ILE A 391 0.03 10.70 -3.93
C ILE A 391 1.57 10.82 -3.85
N GLY A 392 2.15 11.94 -4.28
CA GLY A 392 3.57 12.24 -4.11
C GLY A 392 3.98 12.26 -2.64
N ALA A 393 3.29 13.05 -1.81
CA ALA A 393 3.52 13.15 -0.37
C ALA A 393 3.40 11.79 0.36
N TRP A 394 2.52 10.90 -0.13
CA TRP A 394 2.40 9.54 0.36
C TRP A 394 3.67 8.70 0.12
N HIS A 395 4.36 8.90 -1.01
CA HIS A 395 5.67 8.29 -1.25
C HIS A 395 6.74 8.88 -0.33
N GLY A 396 6.78 10.20 -0.15
CA GLY A 396 7.60 10.88 0.83
C GLY A 396 7.42 12.40 0.80
N LEU A 397 7.96 13.10 1.80
CA LEU A 397 7.81 14.55 1.95
C LEU A 397 8.99 15.35 1.37
N SER A 398 9.93 14.69 0.70
CA SER A 398 11.00 15.38 -0.03
C SER A 398 10.43 16.24 -1.16
N ALA A 399 11.15 17.29 -1.55
CA ALA A 399 10.73 18.17 -2.65
C ALA A 399 10.56 17.40 -3.97
N GLY A 400 11.39 16.38 -4.23
CA GLY A 400 11.27 15.53 -5.42
C GLY A 400 9.90 14.88 -5.56
N PHE A 401 9.36 14.29 -4.50
CA PHE A 401 8.03 13.66 -4.53
C PHE A 401 6.89 14.67 -4.71
N LEU A 402 7.00 15.87 -4.11
CA LEU A 402 6.00 16.93 -4.29
C LEU A 402 6.03 17.47 -5.72
N ILE A 403 7.22 17.71 -6.28
CA ILE A 403 7.40 18.14 -7.67
C ILE A 403 6.88 17.07 -8.64
N TRP A 404 7.17 15.79 -8.38
CA TRP A 404 6.62 14.67 -9.14
C TRP A 404 5.08 14.64 -9.13
N GLY A 405 4.46 14.91 -7.98
CA GLY A 405 3.02 15.04 -7.86
C GLY A 405 2.46 16.22 -8.69
N LEU A 406 3.09 17.38 -8.59
CA LEU A 406 2.74 18.56 -9.38
C LEU A 406 2.92 18.33 -10.90
N TRP A 407 3.99 17.62 -11.30
CA TRP A 407 4.27 17.21 -12.67
C TRP A 407 3.10 16.41 -13.25
N HIS A 408 2.68 15.34 -12.57
CA HIS A 408 1.58 14.51 -13.03
C HIS A 408 0.22 15.21 -12.95
N GLY A 409 -0.03 16.01 -11.92
CA GLY A 409 -1.26 16.79 -11.80
C GLY A 409 -1.41 17.82 -12.93
N THR A 410 -0.32 18.53 -13.25
CA THR A 410 -0.27 19.48 -14.37
C THR A 410 -0.45 18.77 -15.71
N GLY A 411 0.25 17.64 -15.92
CA GLY A 411 0.11 16.84 -17.13
C GLY A 411 -1.32 16.34 -17.35
N LEU A 412 -1.99 15.87 -16.30
CA LEU A 412 -3.39 15.46 -16.37
C LEU A 412 -4.33 16.62 -16.73
N PHE A 413 -4.07 17.80 -16.20
CA PHE A 413 -4.85 18.99 -16.53
C PHE A 413 -4.66 19.42 -17.98
N VAL A 414 -3.41 19.50 -18.43
CA VAL A 414 -3.06 19.83 -19.82
C VAL A 414 -3.69 18.82 -20.78
N HIS A 415 -3.56 17.52 -20.50
CA HIS A 415 -4.20 16.48 -21.30
C HIS A 415 -5.73 16.64 -21.32
N ASN A 416 -6.35 16.97 -20.20
CA ASN A 416 -7.80 17.17 -20.15
C ASN A 416 -8.26 18.37 -20.99
N ARG A 417 -7.54 19.51 -20.94
CA ARG A 417 -7.81 20.67 -21.81
C ARG A 417 -7.58 20.35 -23.29
N TRP A 418 -6.47 19.67 -23.59
CA TRP A 418 -6.16 19.22 -24.94
C TRP A 418 -7.22 18.27 -25.51
N ALA A 419 -7.67 17.30 -24.72
CA ALA A 419 -8.70 16.34 -25.12
C ALA A 419 -10.05 17.01 -25.38
N GLU A 420 -10.44 18.01 -24.59
CA GLU A 420 -11.64 18.82 -24.83
C GLU A 420 -11.53 19.60 -26.14
N TRP A 421 -10.37 20.23 -26.38
CA TRP A 421 -10.10 20.98 -27.61
C TRP A 421 -10.01 20.08 -28.85
N MET A 422 -9.42 18.89 -28.74
CA MET A 422 -9.28 17.95 -29.86
C MET A 422 -10.56 17.17 -30.18
N ARG A 423 -11.49 17.02 -29.23
CA ARG A 423 -12.72 16.22 -29.41
C ARG A 423 -13.49 16.53 -30.71
N PRO A 424 -13.85 17.79 -31.04
CA PRO A 424 -14.56 18.08 -32.28
C PRO A 424 -13.71 17.81 -33.54
N ARG A 425 -12.40 18.02 -33.46
CA ARG A 425 -11.45 17.79 -34.57
C ARG A 425 -11.29 16.31 -34.88
N MET A 426 -11.18 15.49 -33.84
CA MET A 426 -11.08 14.03 -33.98
C MET A 426 -12.38 13.42 -34.52
N ALA A 427 -13.54 13.96 -34.14
CA ALA A 427 -14.83 13.53 -34.69
C ALA A 427 -14.92 13.77 -36.21
N ALA A 428 -14.32 14.86 -36.70
CA ALA A 428 -14.27 15.19 -38.13
C ALA A 428 -13.24 14.35 -38.93
N LEU A 429 -12.23 13.80 -38.27
CA LEU A 429 -11.08 13.13 -38.91
C LEU A 429 -11.36 11.70 -39.43
N ALA A 430 -12.54 11.12 -39.16
CA ALA A 430 -12.96 9.77 -39.58
C ALA A 430 -11.78 8.78 -39.73
N PRO A 431 -11.05 8.46 -38.64
CA PRO A 431 -9.72 7.90 -38.75
C PRO A 431 -9.73 6.51 -39.40
N THR A 432 -8.90 6.34 -40.43
CA THR A 432 -8.62 5.01 -41.00
C THR A 432 -7.92 4.12 -39.95
N PRO A 433 -7.93 2.78 -40.10
CA PRO A 433 -7.23 1.88 -39.19
C PRO A 433 -5.73 2.22 -39.03
N LEU A 434 -5.07 2.65 -40.11
CA LEU A 434 -3.67 3.07 -40.07
C LEU A 434 -3.50 4.35 -39.27
N THR A 435 -4.33 5.38 -39.52
CA THR A 435 -4.29 6.65 -38.77
C THR A 435 -4.54 6.43 -37.29
N ALA A 436 -5.52 5.58 -36.93
CA ALA A 436 -5.81 5.22 -35.55
C ALA A 436 -4.62 4.54 -34.86
N ARG A 437 -3.93 3.62 -35.55
CA ARG A 437 -2.72 2.96 -35.03
C ARG A 437 -1.58 3.95 -34.83
N VAL A 438 -1.33 4.84 -35.79
CA VAL A 438 -0.30 5.89 -35.68
C VAL A 438 -0.57 6.80 -34.49
N LEU A 439 -1.81 7.29 -34.34
CA LEU A 439 -2.21 8.12 -33.20
C LEU A 439 -2.05 7.40 -31.85
N HIS A 440 -2.37 6.10 -31.81
CA HIS A 440 -2.19 5.30 -30.60
C HIS A 440 -0.71 5.17 -30.24
N VAL A 441 0.14 4.78 -31.19
CA VAL A 441 1.57 4.58 -30.94
C VAL A 441 2.26 5.91 -30.59
N SER A 442 1.96 6.98 -31.32
CA SER A 442 2.54 8.30 -31.02
C SER A 442 2.08 8.81 -29.66
N GLY A 443 0.80 8.67 -29.32
CA GLY A 443 0.28 8.98 -28.00
C GLY A 443 0.94 8.16 -26.90
N ALA A 444 1.19 6.87 -27.14
CA ALA A 444 1.83 5.98 -26.17
C ALA A 444 3.29 6.38 -25.93
N LEU A 445 4.02 6.68 -27.00
CA LEU A 445 5.40 7.18 -26.91
C LEU A 445 5.45 8.52 -26.17
N LEU A 446 4.61 9.49 -26.52
CA LEU A 446 4.57 10.78 -25.84
C LEU A 446 4.23 10.64 -24.35
N THR A 447 3.24 9.79 -24.04
CA THR A 447 2.85 9.51 -22.65
C THR A 447 3.98 8.84 -21.88
N PHE A 448 4.64 7.85 -22.47
CA PHE A 448 5.78 7.17 -21.86
C PHE A 448 6.93 8.14 -21.57
N HIS A 449 7.30 9.00 -22.53
CA HIS A 449 8.37 9.98 -22.33
C HIS A 449 8.02 11.00 -21.24
N PHE A 450 6.79 11.52 -21.23
CA PHE A 450 6.33 12.42 -20.17
C PHE A 450 6.40 11.76 -18.78
N VAL A 451 5.96 10.50 -18.68
CA VAL A 451 6.01 9.74 -17.43
C VAL A 451 7.47 9.45 -17.03
N ALA A 452 8.32 9.05 -18.00
CA ALA A 452 9.73 8.77 -17.78
C ALA A 452 10.47 10.00 -17.25
N LEU A 453 10.28 11.18 -17.85
CA LEU A 453 10.87 12.43 -17.36
C LEU A 453 10.41 12.76 -15.94
N GLY A 454 9.14 12.46 -15.61
CA GLY A 454 8.63 12.56 -14.25
C GLY A 454 9.44 11.71 -13.26
N TRP A 455 9.83 10.49 -13.64
CA TRP A 455 10.59 9.58 -12.77
C TRP A 455 11.96 10.11 -12.34
N VAL A 456 12.53 11.11 -13.01
CA VAL A 456 13.77 11.76 -12.54
C VAL A 456 13.61 12.30 -11.12
N TRP A 457 12.49 12.99 -10.85
CA TRP A 457 12.15 13.53 -9.53
C TRP A 457 11.85 12.47 -8.46
N PHE A 458 11.55 11.25 -8.91
CA PHE A 458 11.26 10.12 -8.04
C PHE A 458 12.53 9.30 -7.77
N ALA A 459 13.46 9.25 -8.71
CA ALA A 459 14.70 8.48 -8.65
C ALA A 459 15.83 9.18 -7.87
N ILE A 460 15.82 10.51 -7.85
CA ILE A 460 16.89 11.35 -7.28
C ILE A 460 16.28 12.22 -6.18
N ALA A 461 16.81 12.13 -4.96
CA ALA A 461 16.27 12.88 -3.83
C ALA A 461 16.64 14.37 -3.90
N SER A 462 17.85 14.68 -4.41
CA SER A 462 18.28 16.06 -4.65
C SER A 462 17.48 16.73 -5.80
N PRO A 463 16.73 17.80 -5.53
CA PRO A 463 16.04 18.55 -6.59
C PRO A 463 17.00 19.22 -7.57
N GLN A 464 18.17 19.66 -7.10
CA GLN A 464 19.20 20.30 -7.92
C GLN A 464 19.79 19.31 -8.92
N LEU A 465 20.14 18.10 -8.46
CA LEU A 465 20.63 17.05 -9.34
C LEU A 465 19.55 16.58 -10.32
N SER A 466 18.31 16.43 -9.85
CA SER A 466 17.16 16.10 -10.71
C SER A 466 17.00 17.11 -11.85
N TRP A 467 17.07 18.40 -11.52
CA TRP A 467 16.99 19.48 -12.50
C TRP A 467 18.15 19.45 -13.50
N TRP A 468 19.37 19.25 -13.00
CA TRP A 468 20.55 19.12 -13.86
C TRP A 468 20.43 17.94 -14.82
N VAL A 469 19.93 16.78 -14.37
CA VAL A 469 19.68 15.61 -15.23
C VAL A 469 18.69 15.96 -16.34
N LEU A 470 17.57 16.63 -16.00
CA LEU A 470 16.57 17.04 -16.99
C LEU A 470 17.14 17.99 -18.06
N LEU A 471 17.96 18.96 -17.66
CA LEU A 471 18.64 19.86 -18.61
C LEU A 471 19.61 19.09 -19.51
N ARG A 472 20.37 18.15 -18.94
CA ARG A 472 21.39 17.39 -19.67
C ARG A 472 20.80 16.35 -20.62
N LEU A 473 19.60 15.82 -20.34
CA LEU A 473 18.83 14.97 -21.26
C LEU A 473 18.45 15.69 -22.57
N LEU A 474 18.35 17.02 -22.52
CA LEU A 474 17.98 17.89 -23.65
C LEU A 474 19.19 18.60 -24.28
N ALA A 475 20.38 18.50 -23.67
CA ALA A 475 21.59 19.08 -24.21
C ALA A 475 21.99 18.37 -25.50
N ARG A 476 22.45 19.14 -26.49
CA ARG A 476 23.07 18.56 -27.70
C ARG A 476 24.37 17.87 -27.28
N ALA A 477 24.58 16.65 -27.79
CA ALA A 477 25.72 15.80 -27.47
C ALA A 477 27.05 16.47 -27.78
#